data_AF-R5NKK2-F1
#
_entry.id   AF-R5NKK2-F1
#
_cell.length_a   1.000
_cell.length_b   1.000
_cell.length_c   1.000
_cell.angle_alpha   90.00
_cell.angle_beta   90.00
_cell.angle_gamma   90.00
#
_symmetry.space_group_name_H-M   'P 1'
#
loop_
_entity.id
_entity.type
_entity.pdbx_description
1 polymer ?
#
loop_
_entity_poly.entity_id
_entity_poly.type
_entity_poly.pdbx_seq_one_letter_code
_entity_poly.pdbx_strand_id
1 'polypeptide(L)' 'MQTSKWIDGTYYVQADGTMAVSKWVDGGKYYVGSDGKWIKNKYKK' A
#
# COMPACT_ATOMS: atom_id res chain seq x y z
N MET A 1 13.21 -12.84 -2.51
CA MET A 1 13.10 -11.54 -1.82
C MET A 1 11.61 -11.24 -1.65
N GLN A 2 11.08 -11.30 -0.42
CA GLN A 2 9.71 -10.85 -0.15
C GLN A 2 9.80 -9.48 0.50
N THR A 3 9.51 -8.41 -0.24
CA THR A 3 9.41 -7.05 0.33
C THR A 3 7.99 -6.53 0.17
N SER A 4 7.00 -7.28 0.63
CA SER A 4 5.60 -6.84 0.71
C SER A 4 5.32 -6.37 2.12
N LYS A 5 5.76 -5.15 2.49
CA LYS A 5 5.71 -4.68 3.89
C LYS A 5 5.24 -3.24 4.04
N TRP A 6 4.62 -2.97 5.19
CA TRP A 6 4.29 -1.63 5.63
C TRP A 6 5.50 -0.92 6.24
N ILE A 7 5.69 0.34 5.87
CA ILE A 7 6.63 1.28 6.45
C ILE A 7 5.82 2.23 7.32
N ASP A 8 6.15 2.27 8.61
CA ASP A 8 5.52 3.16 9.60
C ASP A 8 3.98 3.05 9.64
N GLY A 9 3.44 1.88 9.26
CA GLY A 9 1.99 1.65 9.12
C GLY A 9 1.26 2.55 8.12
N THR A 10 2.00 3.31 7.31
CA THR A 10 1.45 4.37 6.45
C THR A 10 1.73 4.12 4.97
N TYR A 11 2.91 3.63 4.63
CA TYR A 11 3.31 3.39 3.24
C TYR A 11 3.53 1.91 3.00
N TYR A 12 3.22 1.42 1.80
CA TYR A 12 3.45 0.03 1.45
C TYR A 12 4.56 -0.07 0.42
N VAL A 13 5.54 -0.92 0.69
CA VAL A 13 6.62 -1.27 -0.24
C VAL A 13 6.28 -2.59 -0.91
N GLN A 14 6.50 -2.64 -2.21
CA GLN A 14 6.28 -3.80 -3.08
C GLN A 14 7.50 -4.72 -3.10
N ALA A 15 7.33 -5.94 -3.61
CA ALA A 15 8.37 -6.96 -3.65
C ALA A 15 9.66 -6.57 -4.41
N ASP A 16 9.59 -5.53 -5.25
CA ASP A 16 10.70 -4.95 -6.00
C ASP A 16 11.42 -3.82 -5.23
N GLY A 17 11.00 -3.51 -4.01
CA GLY A 17 11.52 -2.42 -3.19
C GLY A 17 10.91 -1.04 -3.49
N THR A 18 9.98 -0.95 -4.44
CA THR A 18 9.32 0.32 -4.80
C THR A 18 8.13 0.61 -3.91
N MET A 19 7.80 1.89 -3.74
CA MET A 19 6.60 2.32 -3.02
C MET A 19 5.36 2.12 -3.89
N ALA A 20 4.32 1.50 -3.33
CA ALA A 20 3.03 1.43 -3.98
C ALA A 20 2.33 2.80 -3.92
N VAL A 21 1.80 3.27 -5.05
CA VAL A 21 1.02 4.51 -5.17
C VAL A 21 -0.23 4.29 -6.02
N SER A 22 -1.34 4.91 -5.66
CA SER A 22 -2.63 4.86 -6.35
C SER A 22 -3.16 3.45 -6.63
N LYS A 23 -2.80 2.45 -5.81
CA LYS A 23 -3.13 1.04 -6.06
C LYS A 23 -3.58 0.30 -4.80
N TRP A 24 -4.19 -0.86 -5.02
CA TRP A 24 -4.47 -1.80 -3.94
C TRP A 24 -3.22 -2.61 -3.61
N VAL A 25 -2.99 -2.82 -2.32
CA VAL A 25 -1.85 -3.54 -1.76
C VAL A 25 -2.33 -4.62 -0.80
N ASP A 26 -1.39 -5.46 -0.35
CA ASP A 26 -1.66 -6.55 0.58
C ASP A 26 -2.82 -7.46 0.12
N GLY A 27 -2.76 -7.88 -1.14
CA GLY A 27 -3.78 -8.74 -1.75
C GLY A 27 -5.14 -8.07 -1.96
N GLY A 28 -5.22 -6.74 -2.00
CA GLY A 28 -6.48 -6.03 -2.20
C GLY A 28 -7.15 -5.51 -0.94
N LYS A 29 -6.49 -5.63 0.22
CA LYS A 29 -7.07 -5.22 1.52
C LYS A 29 -6.97 -3.72 1.78
N TYR A 30 -5.92 -3.08 1.27
CA TYR A 30 -5.63 -1.68 1.55
C TYR A 30 -5.38 -0.91 0.27
N TYR A 31 -5.85 0.33 0.18
CA TYR A 31 -5.60 1.21 -0.96
C TYR A 31 -4.65 2.33 -0.54
N VAL A 32 -3.56 2.50 -1.28
CA VAL A 32 -2.63 3.62 -1.12
C VAL A 32 -2.93 4.71 -2.15
N GLY A 33 -2.88 5.98 -1.73
CA GLY A 33 -3.12 7.15 -2.55
C GLY A 33 -1.98 7.46 -3.52
N SER A 34 -2.12 8.53 -4.29
CA SER A 34 -1.08 9.02 -5.21
C SER A 34 0.20 9.46 -4.48
N ASP A 35 0.10 9.76 -3.20
CA ASP A 35 1.20 10.05 -2.28
C ASP A 35 1.81 8.80 -1.62
N GLY A 36 1.28 7.60 -1.94
CA GLY A 36 1.70 6.32 -1.38
C GLY A 36 1.21 6.06 0.04
N LYS A 37 0.44 6.98 0.62
CA LYS A 37 -0.12 6.81 1.96
C LYS A 37 -1.36 5.95 1.91
N TRP A 38 -1.51 5.09 2.91
CA TRP A 38 -2.70 4.30 3.10
C TRP A 38 -3.93 5.18 3.35
N ILE A 39 -4.93 5.03 2.48
CA ILE A 39 -6.23 5.67 2.63
C ILE A 39 -7.12 4.75 3.48
N LYS A 40 -7.11 4.99 4.79
CA LYS A 40 -7.92 4.26 5.78
C LYS A 40 -9.43 4.35 5.57
N ASN A 41 -9.92 5.31 4.77
CA ASN A 41 -11.35 5.49 4.51
C ASN A 41 -11.78 5.04 3.10
N LYS A 42 -10.97 4.20 2.43
CA LYS A 42 -11.30 3.59 1.14
C LYS A 42 -11.66 2.12 1.34
N TYR A 43 -12.78 1.86 1.99
CA TYR A 43 -13.39 0.54 1.96
C TYR A 43 -14.36 0.53 0.77
N LYS A 44 -14.31 -0.51 -0.07
CA LYS A 44 -15.39 -0.74 -1.03
C LYS A 44 -16.68 -0.91 -0.21
N LYS A 45 -17.63 0.02 -0.38
CA LYS A 45 -19.00 -0.13 0.09
C LYS A 45 -19.68 -1.25 -0.68
#